data_AF-A0A7S3TY55-F1
#
_entry.id   AF-A0A7S3TY55-F1
#
_cell.length_a   1.000
_cell.length_b   1.000
_cell.length_c   1.000
_cell.angle_alpha   90.00
_cell.angle_beta   90.00
_cell.angle_gamma   90.00
#
_symmetry.space_group_name_H-M   'P 1'
#
loop_
_entity.id
_entity.type
_entity.pdbx_description
1 polymer ?
#
loop_
_entity_poly.entity_id
_entity_poly.type
_entity_poly.pdbx_seq_one_letter_code
_entity_poly.pdbx_strand_id
1 'polypeptide(L)'
;LDRAIREIISPVVERSVTISCVTTRELMLKDFAMEPDEMRMRKAAQLMVSNLAGSLALVTCKEPLRVACSNHLRVLLQQAGSIDAQLLEQVVQVCSSDNL
;
A
#
# COMPACT_ATOMS: atom_id res chain seq x y z
N LEU A 1 15.09 1.12 0.01
CA LEU A 1 13.71 1.37 -0.45
C LEU A 1 13.19 0.21 -1.30
N ASP A 2 13.83 -0.15 -2.42
CA ASP A 2 13.35 -1.25 -3.30
C ASP A 2 13.12 -2.59 -2.58
N ARG A 3 13.99 -2.94 -1.62
CA ARG A 3 13.84 -4.15 -0.80
C ARG A 3 12.57 -4.13 0.04
N ALA A 4 12.30 -3.03 0.75
CA ALA A 4 11.08 -2.86 1.55
C ALA A 4 9.82 -2.92 0.67
N ILE A 5 9.86 -2.28 -0.50
CA ILE A 5 8.72 -2.29 -1.43
C ILE A 5 8.43 -3.72 -1.92
N ARG A 6 9.46 -4.46 -2.34
CA ARG A 6 9.28 -5.84 -2.84
C ARG A 6 8.71 -6.79 -1.79
N GLU A 7 9.07 -6.60 -0.52
CA GLU A 7 8.55 -7.40 0.59
C GLU A 7 7.07 -7.12 0.86
N ILE A 8 6.67 -5.85 0.79
CA ILE A 8 5.32 -5.41 1.20
C ILE A 8 4.30 -5.43 0.06
N ILE A 9 4.73 -5.22 -1.19
CA ILE A 9 3.81 -5.00 -2.31
C ILE A 9 2.85 -6.18 -2.54
N SER A 10 3.37 -7.41 -2.55
CA SER A 10 2.57 -8.59 -2.87
C SER A 10 1.43 -8.83 -1.85
N PRO A 11 1.69 -8.91 -0.53
CA PRO A 11 0.64 -9.15 0.45
C PRO A 11 -0.35 -7.99 0.58
N VAL A 12 0.10 -6.74 0.41
CA VAL A 12 -0.81 -5.58 0.44
C VAL A 12 -1.74 -5.59 -0.77
N VAL A 13 -1.19 -5.74 -1.98
CA VAL A 13 -2.00 -5.73 -3.21
C VAL A 13 -3.02 -6.86 -3.20
N GLU A 14 -2.62 -8.08 -2.84
CA GLU A 14 -3.52 -9.23 -2.83
C GLU A 14 -4.72 -9.02 -1.88
N ARG A 15 -4.45 -8.56 -0.65
CA ARG A 15 -5.52 -8.29 0.33
C ARG A 15 -6.40 -7.12 -0.12
N SER A 16 -5.80 -6.01 -0.55
CA SER A 16 -6.55 -4.81 -0.94
C SER A 16 -7.43 -5.05 -2.16
N VAL A 17 -6.93 -5.76 -3.17
CA VAL A 17 -7.72 -6.13 -4.36
C VAL A 17 -8.85 -7.08 -3.98
N THR A 18 -8.59 -8.09 -3.15
CA THR A 18 -9.63 -9.06 -2.73
C THR A 18 -10.80 -8.36 -2.04
N ILE A 19 -10.52 -7.52 -1.05
CA ILE A 19 -11.55 -6.76 -0.32
C ILE A 19 -12.31 -5.86 -1.31
N SER A 20 -11.58 -5.13 -2.15
CA SER A 20 -12.18 -4.17 -3.07
C SER A 20 -13.06 -4.82 -4.13
N CYS A 21 -12.66 -5.98 -4.65
CA CYS A 21 -13.44 -6.77 -5.60
C CYS A 21 -14.77 -7.24 -4.99
N VAL A 22 -14.74 -7.75 -3.74
CA VAL A 22 -15.96 -8.17 -3.05
C VAL A 22 -16.88 -6.98 -2.82
N THR A 23 -16.38 -5.89 -2.25
CA THR A 23 -17.18 -4.69 -1.99
C THR A 23 -17.76 -4.10 -3.29
N THR A 24 -16.95 -4.01 -4.35
CA THR A 24 -17.41 -3.49 -5.64
C THR A 24 -18.51 -4.38 -6.22
N ARG A 25 -18.37 -5.71 -6.14
CA ARG A 25 -19.40 -6.63 -6.63
C ARG A 25 -20.75 -6.40 -5.93
N GLU A 26 -20.77 -6.34 -4.60
CA GLU A 26 -22.01 -6.15 -3.84
C GLU A 26 -22.65 -4.78 -4.15
N LEU A 27 -21.85 -3.72 -4.28
CA LEU A 27 -22.35 -2.39 -4.64
C LEU A 27 -22.88 -2.35 -6.07
N MET A 28 -22.17 -2.93 -7.04
CA MET A 28 -22.62 -2.99 -8.43
C MET A 28 -23.91 -3.79 -8.58
N LEU A 29 -24.00 -4.98 -7.98
CA LEU A 29 -25.22 -5.80 -8.05
C LEU A 29 -26.44 -5.07 -7.49
N LYS A 30 -26.26 -4.26 -6.45
CA LYS A 30 -27.33 -3.50 -5.80
C LYS A 30 -27.69 -2.23 -6.59
N ASP A 31 -26.71 -1.40 -6.94
CA ASP A 31 -26.93 -0.09 -7.57
C ASP A 31 -27.22 -0.18 -9.08
N PHE A 32 -26.78 -1.26 -9.75
CA PHE A 32 -26.96 -1.47 -11.21
C PHE A 32 -27.96 -2.60 -11.54
N ALA A 33 -28.77 -3.04 -10.58
CA ALA A 33 -29.74 -4.13 -10.78
C ALA A 33 -30.73 -3.92 -11.94
N MET A 34 -31.03 -2.65 -12.27
CA MET A 34 -31.95 -2.26 -13.34
C MET A 34 -31.25 -1.51 -14.48
N GLU A 35 -29.91 -1.49 -14.53
CA GLU A 35 -29.18 -0.82 -15.61
C GLU A 35 -29.11 -1.74 -16.85
N PRO A 36 -29.71 -1.36 -17.99
CA PRO A 36 -29.64 -2.15 -19.21
C PRO A 36 -28.32 -2.01 -19.97
N ASP A 37 -27.53 -0.95 -19.73
CA ASP A 37 -26.26 -0.71 -20.42
C ASP A 37 -25.08 -1.38 -19.70
N GLU A 38 -24.64 -2.53 -20.23
CA GLU A 38 -23.49 -3.27 -19.74
C GLU A 38 -22.18 -2.46 -19.80
N MET A 39 -22.02 -1.57 -20.77
CA MET A 39 -20.81 -0.76 -20.92
C MET A 39 -20.71 0.26 -19.78
N ARG A 40 -21.84 0.86 -19.40
CA ARG A 40 -21.94 1.76 -18.26
C ARG A 40 -21.65 1.04 -16.96
N MET A 41 -22.24 -0.15 -16.76
CA MET A 41 -21.97 -0.98 -15.59
C MET A 41 -20.48 -1.37 -15.49
N ARG A 42 -19.88 -1.83 -16.59
CA ARG A 42 -18.47 -2.22 -16.63
C ARG A 42 -17.54 -1.05 -16.29
N LYS A 43 -17.80 0.13 -16.86
CA LYS A 43 -16.99 1.33 -16.60
C LYS A 43 -17.09 1.77 -15.14
N ALA A 44 -18.30 1.75 -14.57
CA ALA A 44 -18.52 2.08 -13.16
C ALA A 44 -17.79 1.10 -12.22
N ALA A 45 -17.91 -0.21 -12.49
CA ALA A 45 -17.25 -1.24 -11.71
C ALA A 45 -15.72 -1.10 -11.74
N GLN A 46 -15.13 -0.85 -12.92
CA GLN A 46 -13.69 -0.65 -13.06
C GLN A 46 -13.20 0.58 -12.29
N LEU A 47 -13.90 1.71 -12.41
CA LEU A 47 -13.54 2.92 -11.66
C LEU A 47 -13.64 2.71 -10.15
N MET A 48 -14.71 2.05 -9.69
CA MET A 48 -14.92 1.78 -8.26
C MET A 48 -13.85 0.85 -7.70
N VAL A 49 -13.60 -0.30 -8.35
CA VAL A 49 -12.62 -1.28 -7.83
C VAL A 49 -11.21 -0.72 -7.84
N SER A 50 -10.81 0.02 -8.89
CA SER A 50 -9.48 0.64 -8.96
C SER A 50 -9.29 1.70 -7.87
N ASN A 51 -10.28 2.56 -7.65
CA ASN A 51 -10.17 3.60 -6.63
C ASN A 51 -10.17 2.99 -5.21
N LEU A 52 -11.01 2.00 -4.96
CA LEU A 52 -11.12 1.33 -3.67
C LEU A 52 -9.84 0.54 -3.34
N ALA A 53 -9.33 -0.25 -4.29
CA ALA A 53 -8.10 -1.01 -4.12
C ALA A 53 -6.89 -0.10 -3.91
N GLY A 54 -6.80 1.00 -4.67
CA GLY A 54 -5.73 1.99 -4.52
C GLY A 54 -5.76 2.67 -3.14
N SER A 55 -6.93 3.11 -2.71
CA SER A 55 -7.12 3.77 -1.41
C SER A 55 -6.80 2.83 -0.25
N LEU A 56 -7.29 1.58 -0.33
CA LEU A 56 -7.05 0.58 0.69
C LEU A 56 -5.58 0.15 0.74
N ALA A 57 -4.93 -0.02 -0.41
CA ALA A 57 -3.51 -0.33 -0.49
C ALA A 57 -2.66 0.78 0.11
N LEU A 58 -2.95 2.05 -0.20
CA LEU A 58 -2.21 3.21 0.31
C LEU A 58 -2.24 3.27 1.85
N VAL A 59 -3.42 3.13 2.46
CA VAL A 59 -3.56 3.17 3.91
C VAL A 59 -2.89 1.95 4.56
N THR A 60 -2.98 0.78 3.92
CA THR A 60 -2.45 -0.46 4.45
C THR A 60 -0.92 -0.55 4.34
N CYS A 61 -0.30 -0.05 3.26
CA CYS A 61 1.15 -0.17 3.04
C CYS A 61 1.97 0.82 3.86
N LYS A 62 1.38 1.93 4.33
CA LYS A 62 2.10 3.01 5.00
C LYS A 62 2.89 2.49 6.22
N GLU A 63 2.22 1.85 7.17
CA GLU A 63 2.89 1.38 8.38
C GLU A 63 3.91 0.26 8.11
N PRO A 64 3.59 -0.81 7.36
CA PRO A 64 4.56 -1.84 7.04
C PRO A 64 5.79 -1.34 6.27
N LEU A 65 5.61 -0.42 5.30
CA LEU A 65 6.73 0.17 4.56
C LEU A 65 7.62 1.00 5.49
N ARG A 66 7.03 1.75 6.43
CA ARG A 66 7.80 2.55 7.39
C ARG A 66 8.71 1.66 8.22
N VAL A 67 8.16 0.58 8.76
CA VAL A 67 8.92 -0.39 9.57
C VAL A 67 10.02 -1.06 8.76
N ALA A 68 9.71 -1.56 7.55
CA ALA A 68 10.67 -2.23 6.69
C ALA A 68 11.81 -1.29 6.26
N CYS A 69 11.49 -0.05 5.87
CA CYS A 69 12.47 0.98 5.52
C CYS A 69 13.39 1.30 6.70
N SER A 70 12.83 1.56 7.88
CA SER A 70 13.62 1.86 9.08
C SER A 70 14.57 0.72 9.45
N ASN A 71 14.08 -0.52 9.40
CA ASN A 71 14.90 -1.70 9.69
C ASN A 71 16.06 -1.86 8.70
N HIS A 72 15.80 -1.72 7.39
CA HIS A 72 16.86 -1.81 6.39
C HIS A 72 17.90 -0.68 6.53
N LEU A 73 17.46 0.55 6.79
CA LEU A 73 18.36 1.68 7.01
C LEU A 73 19.25 1.45 8.23
N ARG A 74 18.66 0.97 9.34
CA ARG A 74 19.43 0.66 10.56
C ARG A 74 20.52 -0.37 10.31
N VAL A 75 20.19 -1.47 9.61
CA VAL A 75 21.16 -2.53 9.28
C VAL A 75 22.28 -2.01 8.38
N LEU A 76 21.96 -1.24 7.34
CA LEU A 76 22.96 -0.70 6.41
C LEU A 76 23.92 0.29 7.10
N LEU A 77 23.38 1.17 7.94
CA LEU A 77 24.17 2.18 8.64
C LEU A 77 25.07 1.55 9.72
N GLN A 78 24.59 0.53 10.44
CA GLN A 78 25.40 -0.22 11.40
C GLN A 78 26.54 -1.00 10.73
N GLN A 79 26.33 -1.49 9.50
CA GLN A 79 27.37 -2.18 8.72
C GLN A 79 28.41 -1.21 8.14
N ALA A 80 28.02 0.03 7.84
CA ALA A 80 28.89 1.03 7.23
C ALA A 80 29.88 1.70 8.22
N GLY A 81 29.66 1.60 9.52
CA GLY A 81 30.59 2.08 10.54
C GLY A 81 29.95 2.22 11.93
N SER A 82 30.77 2.52 12.94
CA SER A 82 30.35 2.84 14.30
C SER A 82 29.76 4.25 14.36
N ILE A 83 28.51 4.40 13.93
CA ILE A 83 27.72 5.62 14.10
C ILE A 83 27.17 5.65 15.53
N ASP A 84 27.14 6.84 16.15
CA ASP A 84 26.50 7.03 17.44
C ASP A 84 25.03 6.60 17.40
N ALA A 85 24.57 5.89 18.43
CA ALA A 85 23.23 5.31 18.46
C ALA A 85 22.11 6.36 18.38
N GLN A 86 22.32 7.57 18.94
CA GLN A 86 21.32 8.64 18.87
C GLN A 86 21.25 9.23 17.45
N LEU A 87 22.41 9.43 16.82
CA LEU A 87 22.48 9.92 15.44
C LEU A 87 21.87 8.91 14.45
N LEU A 88 22.13 7.62 14.67
CA LEU A 88 21.56 6.54 13.87
C LEU A 88 20.02 6.59 13.87
N GLU A 89 19.41 6.69 15.05
CA GLU A 89 17.95 6.70 15.16
C GLU A 89 17.34 7.96 14.53
N GLN A 90 17.99 9.11 14.70
CA GLN A 90 17.56 10.37 14.08
C GLN A 90 17.60 10.29 12.55
N VAL A 91 18.69 9.77 11.97
CA VAL A 91 18.83 9.62 10.51
C VAL A 91 17.79 8.64 9.97
N VAL A 92 17.60 7.50 10.64
CA VAL A 92 16.60 6.50 10.25
C VAL A 92 15.19 7.11 10.28
N GLN A 93 14.85 7.88 11.31
CA GLN A 93 13.54 8.52 11.42
C GLN A 93 13.28 9.49 10.26
N VAL A 94 14.21 10.42 10.00
CA VAL A 94 14.07 11.44 8.95
C VAL A 94 14.00 10.80 7.57
N CYS A 95 14.90 9.87 7.27
CA CYS A 95 14.91 9.21 5.96
C CYS A 95 13.65 8.37 5.74
N SER A 96 13.15 7.67 6.77
CA SER A 96 11.91 6.90 6.65
C SER A 96 10.66 7.80 6.54
N SER A 97 10.63 8.99 7.13
CA SER A 97 9.50 9.91 6.98
C SER A 97 9.45 10.59 5.61
N ASP A 98 10.60 10.92 5.04
CA ASP A 98 10.66 11.69 3.79
C ASP A 98 10.37 10.83 2.54
N ASN A 99 10.52 9.51 2.66
CA ASN A 99 10.40 8.57 1.54
C ASN A 99 9.07 7.79 1.53
N LEU A 100 8.07 8.22 2.32
CA LEU A 100 6.88 7.44 2.63
C LEU A 100 5.59 8.27 2.63
#